data_AF-A0A959V9W7-F1
#
_entry.id   AF-A0A959V9W7-F1
#
_cell.length_a   1.000
_cell.length_b   1.000
_cell.length_c   1.000
_cell.angle_alpha   90.00
_cell.angle_beta   90.00
_cell.angle_gamma   90.00
#
_symmetry.space_group_name_H-M   'P 1'
#
loop_
_entity.id
_entity.type
_entity.pdbx_description
1 polymer ?
#
loop_
_entity_poly.entity_id
_entity_poly.type
_entity_poly.pdbx_seq_one_letter_code
_entity_poly.pdbx_strand_id
1 'polypeptide(L)'
;MKVFDAKHIKNIVLLGSHGCGKTTLAETMLFEAGLINRRGRVEEGNTVSDFHPIEHERGSSVHLSCLHTEWRNYKINIIDTPGLDDLVGETIPALRVA
;
A
#
# COMPACT_ATOMS: atom_id res chain seq x y z
N MET A 1 0.19 12.28 18.71
CA MET A 1 0.68 11.06 18.05
C MET A 1 0.99 10.02 19.10
N LYS A 2 0.46 8.80 18.98
CA LYS A 2 0.81 7.68 19.87
C LYS A 2 2.25 7.27 19.59
N VAL A 3 3.06 7.15 20.64
CA VAL A 3 4.45 6.73 20.53
C VAL A 3 4.49 5.21 20.61
N PHE A 4 5.06 4.58 19.58
CA PHE A 4 5.24 3.13 19.52
C PHE A 4 6.72 2.81 19.73
N ASP A 5 7.00 1.78 20.54
CA ASP A 5 8.35 1.21 20.58
C ASP A 5 8.63 0.39 19.30
N ALA A 6 9.89 0.02 19.10
CA ALA A 6 10.31 -0.75 17.92
C ALA A 6 9.60 -2.11 17.78
N LYS A 7 9.15 -2.74 18.88
CA LYS A 7 8.48 -4.06 18.83
C LYS A 7 7.05 -3.93 18.30
N HIS A 8 6.43 -2.77 18.50
CA HIS A 8 5.06 -2.44 18.10
C HIS A 8 4.96 -1.74 16.75
N ILE A 9 6.07 -1.57 16.02
CA ILE A 9 6.08 -1.12 14.63
C ILE A 9 6.27 -2.33 13.73
N LYS A 10 5.43 -2.45 12.70
CA LYS A 10 5.53 -3.49 11.67
C LYS A 10 5.53 -2.85 10.29
N ASN A 11 6.50 -3.24 9.47
CA ASN A 11 6.52 -2.93 8.06
C ASN A 11 5.99 -4.15 7.30
N ILE A 12 5.07 -3.94 6.37
CA ILE A 12 4.50 -5.00 5.55
C ILE A 12 4.60 -4.55 4.10
N VAL A 13 5.25 -5.36 3.26
CA VAL A 13 5.25 -5.16 1.81
C VAL A 13 4.18 -6.05 1.20
N LEU A 14 3.36 -5.45 0.34
CA LEU A 14 2.44 -6.17 -0.52
C LEU A 14 3.17 -6.47 -1.83
N LEU A 15 3.54 -7.74 -2.04
CA LEU A 15 4.28 -8.21 -3.20
C LEU A 15 3.44 -9.22 -3.99
N GLY A 16 3.52 -9.17 -5.31
CA GLY A 16 2.80 -10.06 -6.21
C GLY A 16 2.61 -9.45 -7.59
N SER A 17 2.22 -10.27 -8.56
CA SER A 17 2.04 -9.88 -9.95
C SER A 17 0.98 -8.79 -10.14
N HIS A 18 1.00 -8.13 -11.30
CA HIS A 18 -0.06 -7.19 -11.69
C HIS A 18 -1.45 -7.85 -11.61
N GLY A 19 -2.45 -7.12 -11.11
CA GLY A 19 -3.82 -7.60 -10.99
C GLY A 19 -4.10 -8.59 -9.85
N CYS A 20 -3.11 -8.98 -9.03
CA CYS A 20 -3.34 -9.95 -7.94
C CYS A 20 -4.02 -9.34 -6.68
N GLY A 21 -4.39 -8.06 -6.71
CA GLY A 21 -5.16 -7.40 -5.65
C GLY A 21 -4.36 -6.73 -4.52
N LYS A 22 -3.08 -6.41 -4.73
CA LYS A 22 -2.22 -5.73 -3.73
C LYS A 22 -2.81 -4.40 -3.25
N THR A 23 -3.07 -3.49 -4.19
CA THR A 23 -3.66 -2.18 -3.91
C THR A 23 -5.04 -2.29 -3.27
N THR A 24 -5.88 -3.21 -3.75
CA THR A 24 -7.19 -3.49 -3.16
C THR A 24 -7.09 -4.01 -1.72
N LEU A 25 -6.06 -4.79 -1.41
CA LEU A 25 -5.78 -5.23 -0.05
C LEU A 25 -5.33 -4.05 0.82
N ALA A 26 -4.47 -3.17 0.32
CA ALA A 26 -4.07 -1.95 1.02
C ALA A 26 -5.29 -1.07 1.37
N GLU A 27 -6.19 -0.84 0.41
CA GLU A 27 -7.46 -0.13 0.62
C GLU A 27 -8.30 -0.79 1.71
N THR A 28 -8.38 -2.13 1.70
CA THR A 28 -9.13 -2.87 2.72
C THR A 28 -8.50 -2.71 4.11
N MET A 29 -7.17 -2.75 4.22
CA MET A 29 -6.47 -2.53 5.49
C MET A 29 -6.73 -1.12 6.05
N LEU A 30 -6.75 -0.09 5.20
CA LEU A 30 -7.07 1.29 5.61
C LEU A 30 -8.53 1.44 6.05
N PHE A 31 -9.45 0.82 5.31
CA PHE A 31 -10.89 0.85 5.59
C PHE A 31 -11.22 0.15 6.91
N GLU A 32 -10.72 -1.07 7.12
CA GLU A 32 -10.97 -1.83 8.35
C GLU A 32 -10.41 -1.14 9.59
N ALA A 33 -9.30 -0.41 9.44
CA ALA A 33 -8.74 0.40 10.51
C ALA A 33 -9.44 1.76 10.72
N GLY A 34 -10.43 2.09 9.89
CA GLY A 34 -11.24 3.31 10.01
C GLY A 34 -10.54 4.58 9.53
N LEU A 35 -9.46 4.49 8.74
CA LEU A 35 -8.79 5.67 8.16
C LEU A 35 -9.54 6.23 6.95
N ILE A 36 -10.28 5.37 6.25
CA ILE A 36 -11.12 5.76 5.11
C ILE A 36 -12.53 5.23 5.31
N ASN A 37 -13.52 6.03 4.89
CA ASN A 37 -14.94 5.70 5.07
C ASN A 37 -15.51 4.83 3.93
N ARG A 38 -14.73 4.62 2.87
CA ARG A 38 -15.06 3.77 1.72
C ARG A 38 -13.79 3.14 1.20
N ARG A 39 -13.87 1.92 0.66
CA ARG A 39 -12.77 1.31 -0.08
C ARG A 39 -12.74 1.86 -1.49
N GLY A 40 -11.59 2.37 -1.91
CA GLY A 40 -11.33 2.69 -3.30
C GLY A 40 -11.19 1.44 -4.17
N ARG A 41 -11.20 1.65 -5.48
CA ARG A 41 -11.05 0.67 -6.55
C ARG A 41 -10.07 1.20 -7.57
N VAL A 42 -9.18 0.31 -8.03
CA VAL A 42 -8.14 0.65 -9.03
C VAL A 42 -8.81 1.08 -10.33
N GLU A 43 -9.89 0.39 -10.73
CA GLU A 43 -10.65 0.65 -11.94
C GLU A 43 -11.35 2.02 -11.93
N GLU A 44 -11.62 2.56 -10.75
CA GLU A 44 -12.26 3.87 -10.56
C GLU A 44 -11.23 4.99 -10.31
N GLY A 45 -9.93 4.67 -10.26
CA GLY A 45 -8.85 5.63 -10.03
C GLY A 45 -9.02 6.42 -8.72
N ASN A 46 -9.47 5.75 -7.67
CA ASN A 46 -9.82 6.39 -6.40
C ASN A 46 -9.24 5.68 -5.17
N THR A 47 -8.23 4.83 -5.37
CA THR A 47 -7.45 4.23 -4.27
C THR A 47 -6.57 5.31 -3.62
N VAL A 48 -6.25 5.12 -2.34
CA VAL A 48 -5.32 5.98 -1.60
C VAL A 48 -3.88 5.73 -2.04
N SER A 49 -3.57 4.49 -2.41
CA SER A 49 -2.23 4.05 -2.81
C SER A 49 -1.77 4.70 -4.11
N ASP A 50 -2.61 4.64 -5.16
CA ASP A 50 -2.28 5.03 -6.54
C ASP A 50 -2.63 6.50 -6.81
N PHE A 51 -2.07 7.45 -6.05
CA PHE A 51 -2.48 8.86 -6.15
C PHE A 51 -1.80 9.63 -7.30
N HIS A 52 -0.87 9.03 -8.04
CA HIS A 52 -0.22 9.70 -9.16
C HIS A 52 -1.07 9.62 -10.45
N PRO A 53 -1.17 10.71 -11.24
CA PRO A 53 -1.96 10.71 -12.47
C PRO A 53 -1.60 9.57 -13.45
N ILE A 54 -0.32 9.22 -13.55
CA ILE A 54 0.15 8.13 -14.42
C ILE A 54 -0.41 6.76 -14.02
N GLU A 55 -0.66 6.55 -12.72
CA GLU A 55 -1.19 5.28 -12.21
C GLU A 55 -2.68 5.14 -12.56
N HIS A 56 -3.41 6.26 -12.49
CA HIS A 56 -4.79 6.34 -12.98
C HIS A 56 -4.86 6.15 -14.51
N GLU A 57 -3.96 6.77 -15.27
CA GLU A 57 -3.90 6.64 -16.73
C GLU A 57 -3.57 5.21 -17.17
N ARG A 58 -2.65 4.53 -16.48
CA ARG A 58 -2.27 3.13 -16.77
C ARG A 58 -3.22 2.09 -16.19
N GLY A 59 -4.02 2.46 -15.18
CA GLY A 59 -4.84 1.51 -14.41
C GLY A 59 -4.00 0.53 -13.59
N SER A 60 -2.80 0.92 -13.18
CA SER A 60 -1.86 0.08 -12.43
C SER A 60 -0.85 0.92 -11.66
N SER A 61 -0.45 0.46 -10.47
CA SER A 61 0.61 1.09 -9.68
C SER A 61 1.91 1.17 -10.48
N VAL A 62 2.52 2.35 -10.47
CA VAL A 62 3.81 2.65 -11.12
C VAL A 62 4.85 2.94 -10.06
N HIS A 63 4.44 3.58 -8.97
CA HIS A 63 5.31 3.93 -7.86
C HIS A 63 5.02 3.04 -6.66
N LEU A 64 6.04 2.84 -5.83
CA LEU A 64 5.83 2.34 -4.48
C LEU A 64 5.05 3.38 -3.66
N SER A 65 4.04 2.91 -2.92
CA SER A 65 3.24 3.76 -2.04
C SER A 65 3.41 3.35 -0.58
N CYS A 66 3.69 4.33 0.27
CA CYS A 66 3.85 4.15 1.71
C CYS A 66 2.59 4.63 2.45
N LEU A 67 1.80 3.67 2.92
CA LEU A 67 0.60 3.88 3.72
C LEU A 67 0.87 3.49 5.16
N HIS A 68 0.02 3.92 6.09
CA HIS A 68 0.13 3.48 7.47
C HIS A 68 -1.21 3.43 8.16
N THR A 69 -1.30 2.60 9.19
CA THR A 69 -2.48 2.44 10.02
C THR A 69 -2.13 2.01 11.43
N GLU A 70 -3.06 2.18 12.37
CA GLU A 70 -2.99 1.60 13.71
C GLU A 70 -3.93 0.40 13.81
N TRP A 71 -3.43 -0.74 14.27
CA TRP A 71 -4.25 -1.95 14.48
C TRP A 71 -3.82 -2.70 15.74
N ARG A 72 -4.75 -2.95 16.66
CA ARG A 72 -4.51 -3.73 17.89
C ARG A 72 -3.26 -3.31 18.68
N ASN A 73 -3.04 -2.00 18.86
CA ASN A 73 -1.86 -1.41 19.50
C ASN A 73 -0.52 -1.56 18.75
N TYR A 74 -0.56 -1.87 17.46
CA TYR A 74 0.60 -1.78 16.57
C TYR A 74 0.44 -0.63 15.59
N LYS A 75 1.57 -0.01 15.23
CA LYS A 75 1.67 0.81 14.02
C LYS A 75 2.08 -0.10 12.87
N ILE A 76 1.26 -0.16 11.84
CA ILE A 76 1.53 -0.93 10.63
C ILE A 76 1.84 0.07 9.50
N ASN A 77 3.04 0.01 8.96
CA ASN A 77 3.41 0.67 7.71
C ASN A 77 3.19 -0.33 6.58
N ILE A 78 2.35 0.03 5.63
CA ILE A 78 1.99 -0.78 4.48
C ILE A 78 2.72 -0.20 3.28
N ILE A 79 3.47 -1.04 2.59
CA ILE A 79 4.24 -0.67 1.41
C ILE A 79 3.62 -1.41 0.24
N ASP A 80 2.78 -0.72 -0.53
CA ASP A 80 2.18 -1.26 -1.74
C ASP A 80 3.16 -1.08 -2.90
N THR A 81 3.37 -2.13 -3.68
CA THR A 81 4.40 -2.15 -4.74
C THR A 81 3.79 -2.40 -6.11
N PRO A 82 4.41 -1.87 -7.18
CA PRO A 82 4.07 -2.25 -8.53
C PRO A 82 4.17 -3.76 -8.77
N GLY A 83 3.27 -4.29 -9.59
CA GLY A 83 3.23 -5.73 -9.90
C GLY A 83 3.85 -6.12 -11.24
N LEU A 84 4.44 -5.17 -11.96
CA LEU A 84 5.05 -5.40 -13.28
C LEU A 84 6.57 -5.53 -13.13
N ASP A 85 7.16 -6.46 -13.89
CA ASP A 85 8.59 -6.78 -13.80
C ASP A 85 9.49 -5.61 -14.25
N ASP A 86 9.02 -4.77 -15.17
CA ASP A 86 9.72 -3.56 -15.64
C ASP A 86 9.85 -2.49 -14.53
N LEU A 87 9.08 -2.61 -13.45
CA LEU A 87 9.06 -1.70 -12.30
C LEU A 87 9.74 -2.29 -11.06
N VAL A 88 10.55 -3.35 -11.22
CA VAL A 88 11.27 -4.00 -10.11
C VAL A 88 12.14 -3.04 -9.27
N GLY A 89 12.57 -1.92 -9.86
CA GLY A 89 13.31 -0.86 -9.18
C GLY A 89 12.55 -0.25 -8.00
N GLU A 90 11.22 -0.22 -8.03
CA GLU A 90 10.36 0.24 -6.94
C GLU A 90 10.19 -0.84 -5.85
N THR A 91 10.22 -2.11 -6.25
CA THR A 91 9.98 -3.26 -5.37
C THR A 91 11.19 -3.62 -4.52
N ILE A 92 12.41 -3.54 -5.07
CA ILE A 92 13.66 -3.85 -4.35
C ILE A 92 13.84 -3.05 -3.06
N PRO A 93 13.70 -1.70 -3.04
CA PRO A 93 13.85 -0.93 -1.80
C PRO A 93 12.77 -1.28 -0.78
N ALA A 94 11.55 -1.59 -1.23
CA ALA A 94 10.44 -2.05 -0.38
C ALA A 94 10.85 -3.28 0.45
N LEU A 95 11.39 -4.30 -0.22
CA LEU A 95 11.78 -5.56 0.40
C LEU A 95 12.95 -5.40 1.37
N ARG A 96 13.80 -4.39 1.18
CA ARG A 96 14.95 -4.14 2.07
C ARG A 96 14.54 -3.60 3.45
N VAL A 97 13.41 -2.89 3.53
CA VAL A 97 12.97 -2.19 4.74
C VAL A 97 11.86 -2.93 5.50
N ALA A 98 11.34 -4.01 4.91
CA ALA A 98 10.28 -4.84 5.47
C ALA A 98 10.79 -5.87 6.47
#